data_AF-A0A2G4HUA2-F1
#
_entry.id   AF-A0A2G4HUA2-F1
#
_cell.length_a   1.000
_cell.length_b   1.000
_cell.length_c   1.000
_cell.angle_alpha   90.00
_cell.angle_beta   90.00
_cell.angle_gamma   90.00
#
_symmetry.space_group_name_H-M   'P 1'
#
loop_
_entity.id
_entity.type
_entity.pdbx_description
1 polymer ?
#
loop_
_entity_poly.entity_id
_entity_poly.type
_entity_poly.pdbx_seq_one_letter_code
_entity_poly.pdbx_strand_id
1 'polypeptide(L)' 'MADVTQEDVNHALEVLGLTLPVTPEALEQTRRALLHTWNPARYANLTNNPKQYMESYKKAEEMTSLIGAAYAVLAHDAA' A
#
# COMPACT_ATOMS: atom_id res chain seq x y z
N MET A 1 -4.58 10.93 20.12
CA MET A 1 -4.14 9.81 19.27
C MET A 1 -5.37 8.95 19.06
N ALA A 2 -5.82 8.77 17.82
CA ALA A 2 -6.98 7.92 17.55
C ALA A 2 -6.61 6.48 17.92
N ASP A 3 -7.47 5.82 18.66
CA ASP A 3 -7.36 4.39 18.98
C ASP A 3 -7.45 3.62 17.65
N VAL A 4 -6.45 2.79 17.34
CA VAL A 4 -6.48 1.94 16.13
C VAL A 4 -7.52 0.87 16.38
N THR A 5 -8.58 0.85 15.57
CA THR A 5 -9.67 -0.10 15.75
C THR A 5 -9.35 -1.45 15.08
N GLN A 6 -10.04 -2.51 15.48
CA GLN A 6 -9.94 -3.81 14.80
C GLN A 6 -10.35 -3.72 13.32
N GLU A 7 -11.26 -2.78 12.97
CA GLU A 7 -11.65 -2.51 11.59
C GLU A 7 -10.48 -1.93 10.78
N ASP A 8 -9.69 -1.03 11.37
CA ASP A 8 -8.48 -0.47 10.74
C ASP A 8 -7.44 -1.56 10.50
N VAL A 9 -7.25 -2.48 11.46
CA VAL A 9 -6.34 -3.63 11.33
C VAL A 9 -6.79 -4.56 10.21
N ASN A 10 -8.08 -4.93 10.18
CA ASN A 10 -8.64 -5.79 9.15
C ASN A 10 -8.51 -5.15 7.75
N HIS A 11 -8.78 -3.85 7.63
CA HIS A 11 -8.61 -3.13 6.38
C HIS A 11 -7.13 -3.08 5.96
N ALA A 12 -6.22 -2.83 6.89
CA ALA A 12 -4.79 -2.82 6.60
C ALA A 12 -4.27 -4.19 6.13
N LEU A 13 -4.77 -5.28 6.72
CA LEU A 13 -4.49 -6.66 6.27
C LEU A 13 -5.00 -6.89 4.83
N GLU A 14 -6.21 -6.43 4.51
CA GLU A 14 -6.77 -6.53 3.16
C GLU A 14 -5.93 -5.74 2.13
N VAL A 15 -5.59 -4.49 2.45
CA VAL A 15 -4.77 -3.62 1.59
C VAL A 15 -3.41 -4.24 1.29
N LEU A 16 -2.77 -4.84 2.29
CA LEU A 16 -1.48 -5.48 2.14
C LEU A 16 -1.57 -6.93 1.64
N GLY A 17 -2.77 -7.51 1.57
CA GLY A 17 -2.97 -8.92 1.21
C GLY A 17 -2.35 -9.88 2.22
N LEU A 18 -2.32 -9.51 3.50
CA LEU A 18 -1.73 -10.28 4.58
C LEU A 18 -2.81 -10.94 5.45
N THR A 19 -2.41 -11.99 6.16
CA THR A 19 -3.23 -12.66 7.17
C THR A 19 -2.45 -12.78 8.47
N LEU A 20 -3.13 -12.77 9.62
CA LEU A 20 -2.49 -12.96 10.92
C LEU A 20 -1.96 -14.40 11.10
N PRO A 21 -0.85 -14.61 11.84
CA PRO A 21 0.00 -13.57 12.44
C PRO A 21 0.90 -12.88 11.40
N VAL A 22 0.99 -11.55 11.48
CA VAL A 22 1.89 -10.75 10.62
C VAL A 22 3.26 -10.67 11.28
N THR A 23 4.30 -11.15 10.60
CA THR A 23 5.68 -10.94 11.03
C THR A 23 6.22 -9.60 10.49
N PRO A 24 7.12 -8.92 11.21
CA PRO A 24 7.72 -7.66 10.74
C PRO A 24 8.45 -7.84 9.39
N GLU A 25 9.08 -8.99 9.16
CA GLU A 25 9.73 -9.32 7.90
C GLU A 25 8.73 -9.46 6.75
N ALA A 26 7.61 -10.17 6.96
CA ALA A 26 6.56 -10.32 5.96
C ALA A 26 5.89 -8.98 5.63
N LEU A 27 5.68 -8.14 6.66
CA LEU A 27 5.12 -6.79 6.51
C LEU A 27 6.03 -5.92 5.63
N GLU A 28 7.33 -5.88 5.93
CA GLU A 28 8.30 -5.06 5.20
C GLU A 28 8.52 -5.58 3.76
N GLN A 29 8.59 -6.90 3.58
CA GLN A 29 8.71 -7.51 2.25
C GLN A 29 7.50 -7.19 1.37
N THR A 30 6.29 -7.31 1.93
CA THR A 30 5.04 -7.03 1.23
C THR A 30 4.92 -5.56 0.86
N ARG A 31 5.24 -4.66 1.79
CA ARG A 31 5.31 -3.22 1.53
C ARG A 31 6.24 -2.92 0.36
N ARG A 32 7.46 -3.46 0.36
CA ARG A 32 8.44 -3.22 -0.72
C ARG A 32 7.94 -3.72 -2.07
N ALA A 33 7.34 -4.91 -2.10
CA ALA A 33 6.79 -5.49 -3.32
C ALA A 33 5.62 -4.66 -3.89
N LEU A 34 4.71 -4.21 -3.03
CA LEU A 34 3.58 -3.38 -3.44
C LEU A 34 4.03 -1.99 -3.91
N LEU A 35 4.95 -1.33 -3.20
CA LEU A 35 5.50 -0.03 -3.64
C LEU A 35 6.28 -0.14 -4.96
N HIS A 36 6.96 -1.27 -5.18
CA HIS A 36 7.61 -1.52 -6.47
C HIS A 36 6.58 -1.66 -7.61
N THR A 37 5.47 -2.34 -7.33
CA THR A 37 4.37 -2.56 -8.29
C THR A 37 3.69 -1.23 -8.64
N TRP A 38 3.35 -0.44 -7.63
CA TRP A 38 2.66 0.85 -7.76
C TRP A 38 3.62 2.03 -7.97
N ASN A 39 4.87 1.80 -8.39
CA ASN A 39 5.78 2.89 -8.70
C ASN A 39 5.23 3.72 -9.89
N PRO A 40 4.85 5.01 -9.70
CA PRO A 40 4.20 5.82 -10.73
C PRO A 40 5.03 5.96 -12.02
N ALA A 41 6.36 5.95 -11.90
CA ALA A 41 7.27 6.04 -13.05
C ALA A 41 7.13 4.85 -14.01
N ARG A 42 6.67 3.69 -13.53
CA ARG A 42 6.44 2.51 -14.39
C ARG A 42 5.29 2.72 -15.37
N TYR A 43 4.33 3.59 -15.03
CA TYR A 43 3.18 3.88 -15.88
C TYR A 43 3.49 4.86 -17.02
N ALA A 44 4.62 5.58 -16.94
CA ALA A 44 5.06 6.52 -17.98
C ALA A 44 5.33 5.85 -19.34
N ASN A 45 5.71 4.57 -19.33
CA ASN A 45 6.03 3.82 -20.55
C ASN A 45 4.87 2.98 -21.08
N LEU A 46 3.70 3.00 -20.43
CA LEU A 46 2.57 2.13 -20.80
C LEU A 46 1.61 2.76 -21.83
N THR A 47 1.66 4.08 -22.02
CA THR A 47 0.76 4.77 -22.94
C THR A 47 1.38 6.07 -23.44
N ASN A 48 1.16 6.38 -24.72
CA ASN A 48 1.49 7.68 -25.31
C ASN A 48 0.35 8.69 -25.15
N ASN A 49 -0.77 8.30 -24.52
CA ASN A 49 -1.89 9.18 -24.26
C ASN A 49 -1.72 9.87 -22.89
N PRO A 50 -1.55 11.21 -22.84
CA PRO A 50 -1.29 11.92 -21.59
C PRO A 50 -2.44 11.81 -20.57
N LYS A 51 -3.69 11.65 -21.01
CA LYS A 51 -4.83 11.49 -20.09
C LYS A 51 -4.76 10.15 -19.36
N GLN A 52 -4.56 9.06 -20.11
CA GLN A 52 -4.45 7.71 -19.55
C GLN A 52 -3.21 7.59 -18.65
N TYR A 53 -2.10 8.25 -19.03
CA TYR A 53 -0.92 8.34 -18.20
C TYR A 53 -1.27 9.01 -16.86
N MET A 54 -1.91 10.17 -16.87
CA MET A 54 -2.29 10.88 -15.64
C MET A 54 -3.25 10.07 -14.77
N GLU A 55 -4.22 9.36 -15.36
CA GLU A 55 -5.14 8.49 -14.60
C GLU A 55 -4.38 7.35 -13.91
N SER A 56 -3.46 6.70 -14.63
CA SER A 56 -2.64 5.61 -14.08
C SER A 56 -1.67 6.12 -13.01
N TYR A 57 -1.08 7.28 -13.22
CA TYR A 57 -0.18 7.95 -12.28
C TYR A 57 -0.91 8.29 -10.98
N LYS A 58 -2.10 8.90 -11.05
CA LYS A 58 -2.92 9.21 -9.87
C LYS A 58 -3.29 7.96 -9.10
N LYS A 59 -3.74 6.91 -9.79
CA LYS A 59 -4.06 5.62 -9.17
C LYS A 59 -2.85 5.05 -8.43
N ALA A 60 -1.66 5.17 -9.02
CA ALA A 60 -0.42 4.74 -8.39
C ALA A 60 -0.11 5.54 -7.11
N GLU A 61 -0.26 6.86 -7.14
CA GLU A 61 -0.11 7.71 -5.94
C GLU A 61 -1.10 7.35 -4.82
N GLU A 62 -2.38 7.14 -5.17
CA GLU A 62 -3.42 6.73 -4.22
C GLU A 62 -3.08 5.40 -3.56
N MET A 63 -2.66 4.41 -4.36
CA MET A 63 -2.27 3.09 -3.84
C MET A 63 -1.02 3.17 -2.96
N THR A 64 0.00 3.95 -3.33
CA THR A 64 1.20 4.10 -2.48
C THR A 64 0.88 4.75 -1.13
N SER A 65 -0.06 5.71 -1.10
CA SER A 65 -0.53 6.34 0.13
C SER A 65 -1.29 5.34 1.01
N LEU A 66 -2.20 4.57 0.41
CA LEU A 66 -2.97 3.51 1.06
C LEU A 66 -2.07 2.43 1.69
N ILE A 67 -1.06 1.97 0.94
CA ILE A 67 -0.05 1.00 1.43
C ILE A 67 0.72 1.57 2.62
N GLY A 68 1.11 2.84 2.56
CA GLY A 68 1.83 3.51 3.65
C GLY A 68 1.01 3.61 4.93
N ALA A 69 -0.28 3.94 4.81
CA ALA A 69 -1.20 4.00 5.94
C ALA A 69 -1.44 2.61 6.55
N ALA A 70 -1.73 1.60 5.72
CA ALA A 70 -1.92 0.22 6.18
C ALA A 70 -0.68 -0.34 6.89
N TYR A 71 0.52 -0.06 6.35
CA TYR A 71 1.77 -0.43 7.01
C TYR A 71 1.90 0.22 8.39
N ALA A 72 1.57 1.52 8.51
CA ALA A 72 1.68 2.23 9.79
C ALA A 72 0.74 1.66 10.85
N VAL A 73 -0.47 1.24 10.46
CA VAL A 73 -1.42 0.55 11.34
C VAL A 73 -0.83 -0.76 11.87
N LEU A 74 -0.40 -1.65 10.98
CA LEU A 74 0.11 -2.97 11.38
C LEU A 74 1.47 -2.91 12.10
N ALA A 75 2.31 -1.92 11.77
CA ALA A 75 3.58 -1.71 12.46
C ALA A 75 3.40 -1.14 13.88
N HIS A 76 2.27 -0.48 14.16
CA HIS A 76 1.94 0.01 15.49
C HIS A 76 1.38 -1.10 16.39
N ASP A 77 0.61 -2.04 15.83
CA ASP A 77 0.00 -3.18 16.54
C ASP A 77 0.99 -4.33 16.80
N ALA A 78 2.02 -4.48 15.97
CA ALA A 78 3.05 -5.52 16.12
C ALA A 78 4.12 -5.21 17.19
N ALA A 79 4.02 -4.08 17.91
CA ALA A 79 4.96 -3.61 18.93
C ALA A 79 4.39 -3.75 20.35
#